data_AF-A0A6V8LND0-F1
#
_entry.id   AF-A0A6V8LND0-F1
#
_cell.length_a   1.000
_cell.length_b   1.000
_cell.length_c   1.000
_cell.angle_alpha   90.00
_cell.angle_beta   90.00
_cell.angle_gamma   90.00
#
_symmetry.space_group_name_H-M   'P 1'
#
loop_
_entity.id
_entity.type
_entity.pdbx_description
1 polymer ?
#
loop_
_entity_poly.entity_id
_entity_poly.type
_entity_poly.pdbx_seq_one_letter_code
_entity_poly.pdbx_strand_id
1 'polypeptide(L)'
;MVVKSREDLLAATGARRIVVRGDIGGLPALTLAPGQRLAGEGRVLAFAPGVDGIRLTRDNEVSGLRIEVEPGRRAIHNDTGVDDLGTLRLAGVTAVGQVRIVAEDRVRRGHVEVDGLDVVAADTRDAAARPALLGVGVLPGAFTLWNRQDDPAALLTAELRGVRAGTTGAPVRGSGVFVFGAGPDGGRVEVGALVTGPVFTDGGIPEGTADTISGGVFVGYGVHAREVLAAGPVTTYGVNDMVLDNWGEVDRWTAEAPLTSYGRSGVGMVNFGSITALRIQSPIETHGVGARGFNVYRLDGFTGPTVGEAEFDRITTYGDAAIGIQIGQPVGRITIHNGIKTAGGAGDSLVRGAIVRLSAHALSVQPGGRVGAVEVGGELATSGDEVAAVDVHGEVAGMRVAGGIRSAGVAADAVFVGGGTLVLRDTEVRAADGTAVRVTGGGGAELRNVHASGGRGDVVVAAVRR
;
A
#
# COMPACT_ATOMS: atom_id res chain seq x y z
N MET A 1 -17.79 18.70 -32.87
CA MET A 1 -16.82 18.84 -33.97
C MET A 1 -16.10 17.52 -34.12
N VAL A 2 -15.99 17.01 -35.35
CA VAL A 2 -15.16 15.83 -35.65
C VAL A 2 -13.81 16.35 -36.14
N VAL A 3 -12.71 15.79 -35.63
CA VAL A 3 -11.35 16.19 -35.99
C VAL A 3 -10.56 14.98 -36.46
N LYS A 4 -9.74 15.16 -37.50
CA LYS A 4 -8.93 14.09 -38.08
C LYS A 4 -7.45 14.45 -38.18
N SER A 5 -7.11 15.74 -38.09
CA SER A 5 -5.73 16.22 -38.13
C SER A 5 -5.39 17.06 -36.91
N ARG A 6 -4.09 17.38 -36.80
CA ARG A 6 -3.56 18.31 -35.81
C ARG A 6 -4.20 19.69 -35.94
N GLU A 7 -4.29 20.21 -37.16
CA GLU A 7 -4.85 21.54 -37.45
C GLU A 7 -6.33 21.59 -37.04
N ASP A 8 -7.10 20.55 -37.35
CA ASP A 8 -8.51 20.44 -36.95
C ASP A 8 -8.67 20.51 -35.43
N LEU A 9 -7.84 19.75 -34.70
CA LEU A 9 -7.89 19.69 -33.24
C LEU A 9 -7.51 21.02 -32.60
N LEU A 10 -6.48 21.69 -33.12
CA LEU A 10 -6.04 22.99 -32.63
C LEU A 10 -7.04 24.11 -32.95
N ALA A 11 -7.80 23.99 -34.04
CA ALA A 11 -8.85 24.93 -34.39
C ALA A 11 -10.16 24.73 -33.60
N ALA A 12 -10.31 23.61 -32.88
CA ALA A 12 -11.55 23.23 -32.20
C ALA A 12 -11.81 23.94 -30.85
N THR A 13 -11.14 25.05 -30.58
CA THR A 13 -11.13 25.74 -29.26
C THR A 13 -12.51 26.17 -28.75
N GLY A 14 -13.47 26.43 -29.65
CA GLY A 14 -14.85 26.79 -29.29
C GLY A 14 -15.84 25.62 -29.23
N ALA A 15 -15.43 24.40 -29.60
CA ALA A 15 -16.35 23.28 -29.69
C ALA A 15 -16.56 22.61 -28.32
N ARG A 16 -17.79 22.55 -27.83
CA ARG A 16 -18.12 21.88 -26.55
C ARG A 16 -17.81 20.38 -26.56
N ARG A 17 -17.96 19.72 -27.72
CA ARG A 17 -17.65 18.30 -27.90
C ARG A 17 -16.75 18.11 -29.11
N ILE A 18 -15.59 17.51 -28.90
CA ILE A 18 -14.61 17.16 -29.92
C ILE A 18 -14.54 15.63 -30.01
N VAL A 19 -14.67 15.10 -31.22
CA VAL A 19 -14.56 13.67 -31.51
C VAL A 19 -13.39 13.45 -32.45
N VAL A 20 -12.34 12.83 -31.94
CA VAL A 20 -11.12 12.46 -32.67
C VAL A 20 -11.38 11.19 -33.48
N ARG A 21 -11.11 11.24 -34.79
CA ARG A 21 -11.29 10.09 -35.71
C ARG A 21 -10.01 9.63 -36.39
N GLY A 22 -8.88 10.28 -36.12
CA GLY A 22 -7.56 9.88 -36.60
C GLY A 22 -6.57 9.79 -35.46
N ASP A 23 -5.46 9.10 -35.68
CA ASP A 23 -4.31 9.17 -34.78
C ASP A 23 -3.53 10.45 -35.10
N ILE A 24 -3.28 11.28 -34.10
CA ILE A 24 -2.74 12.63 -34.28
C ILE A 24 -1.43 12.74 -33.50
N GLY A 25 -0.35 13.08 -34.20
CA GLY A 25 0.99 13.21 -33.63
C GLY A 25 1.56 14.63 -33.64
N GLY A 26 2.63 14.83 -32.87
CA GLY A 26 3.35 16.10 -32.79
C GLY A 26 2.52 17.23 -32.19
N LEU A 27 1.60 16.90 -31.28
CA LEU A 27 0.73 17.89 -30.65
C LEU A 27 1.51 18.77 -29.66
N PRO A 28 1.23 20.09 -29.61
CA PRO A 28 1.59 20.87 -28.45
C PRO A 28 0.70 20.47 -27.26
N ALA A 29 1.05 20.92 -26.05
CA ALA A 29 0.17 20.79 -24.90
C ALA A 29 -1.22 21.39 -25.22
N LEU A 30 -2.27 20.68 -24.84
CA LEU A 30 -3.65 21.08 -25.09
C LEU A 30 -4.30 21.53 -23.79
N THR A 31 -5.08 22.60 -23.82
CA THR A 31 -5.91 23.01 -22.68
C THR A 31 -7.37 22.94 -23.08
N LEU A 32 -8.16 22.16 -22.34
CA LEU A 32 -9.60 22.07 -22.57
C LEU A 32 -10.30 23.26 -21.92
N ALA A 33 -11.19 23.91 -22.68
CA ALA A 33 -12.04 24.97 -22.15
C ALA A 33 -13.07 24.39 -21.15
N PRO A 34 -13.63 25.21 -20.23
CA PRO A 34 -14.63 24.74 -19.29
C PRO A 34 -15.81 24.03 -19.96
N GLY A 35 -16.21 22.86 -19.45
CA GLY A 35 -17.32 22.05 -19.97
C GLY A 35 -17.02 21.30 -21.27
N GLN A 36 -15.79 21.37 -21.79
CA GLN A 36 -15.39 20.73 -23.04
C GLN A 36 -15.14 19.23 -22.86
N ARG A 37 -15.55 18.46 -23.87
CA ARG A 37 -15.40 17.00 -23.92
C ARG A 37 -14.56 16.59 -25.11
N LEU A 38 -13.57 15.74 -24.89
CA LEU A 38 -12.68 15.19 -25.90
C LEU A 38 -12.81 13.66 -25.91
N ALA A 39 -13.28 13.10 -27.02
CA ALA A 39 -13.53 11.66 -27.16
C ALA A 39 -12.85 11.09 -28.42
N GLY A 40 -12.44 9.81 -28.43
CA GLY A 40 -11.79 9.25 -29.62
C GLY A 40 -11.79 7.75 -29.85
N GLU A 41 -12.65 6.94 -29.23
CA GLU A 41 -12.82 5.50 -29.55
C GLU A 41 -11.50 4.72 -29.82
N GLY A 42 -10.52 4.89 -28.93
CA GLY A 42 -9.20 4.25 -28.99
C GLY A 42 -8.15 4.96 -29.85
N ARG A 43 -8.44 6.14 -30.41
CA ARG A 43 -7.49 6.94 -31.17
C ARG A 43 -6.33 7.44 -30.29
N VAL A 44 -5.19 7.63 -30.92
CA VAL A 44 -3.95 8.11 -30.29
C VAL A 44 -3.80 9.62 -30.44
N LEU A 45 -3.48 10.30 -29.34
CA LEU A 45 -2.97 11.67 -29.32
C LEU A 45 -1.53 11.64 -28.80
N ALA A 46 -0.56 11.78 -29.70
CA ALA A 46 0.86 11.81 -29.39
C ALA A 46 1.38 13.25 -29.38
N PHE A 47 1.98 13.63 -28.26
CA PHE A 47 2.49 14.97 -28.00
C PHE A 47 3.96 15.08 -28.38
N ALA A 48 4.40 16.30 -28.69
CA ALA A 48 5.80 16.55 -29.04
C ALA A 48 6.75 16.27 -27.85
N PRO A 49 8.04 15.99 -28.10
CA PRO A 49 9.02 15.79 -27.03
C PRO A 49 9.08 16.99 -26.06
N GLY A 50 9.25 16.71 -24.78
CA GLY A 50 9.41 17.72 -23.74
C GLY A 50 8.14 18.45 -23.31
N VAL A 51 6.97 18.16 -23.90
CA VAL A 51 5.70 18.80 -23.51
C VAL A 51 4.81 17.88 -22.67
N ASP A 52 3.97 18.49 -21.85
CA ASP A 52 2.85 17.81 -21.22
C ASP A 52 1.70 17.63 -22.21
N GLY A 53 0.75 16.78 -21.84
CA GLY A 53 -0.39 16.40 -22.66
C GLY A 53 -1.58 17.35 -22.50
N ILE A 54 -2.64 16.84 -21.88
CA ILE A 54 -3.92 17.55 -21.75
C ILE A 54 -4.03 18.20 -20.37
N ARG A 55 -4.21 19.53 -20.37
CA ARG A 55 -4.61 20.33 -19.21
C ARG A 55 -6.13 20.46 -19.15
N LEU A 56 -6.72 19.95 -18.08
CA LEU A 56 -8.14 20.07 -17.74
C LEU A 56 -8.38 21.35 -16.95
N THR A 57 -9.46 22.09 -17.21
CA THR A 57 -9.85 23.27 -16.44
C THR A 57 -11.01 22.95 -15.51
N ARG A 58 -12.24 23.02 -15.99
CA ARG A 58 -13.46 22.80 -15.20
C ARG A 58 -14.48 22.00 -15.98
N ASP A 59 -15.15 21.05 -15.34
CA ASP A 59 -16.24 20.27 -15.94
C ASP A 59 -15.83 19.53 -17.24
N ASN A 60 -14.59 19.07 -17.32
CA ASN A 60 -14.03 18.43 -18.50
C ASN A 60 -14.19 16.92 -18.52
N GLU A 61 -14.29 16.38 -19.74
CA GLU A 61 -14.32 14.93 -19.97
C GLU A 61 -13.28 14.54 -21.03
N VAL A 62 -12.50 13.50 -20.75
CA VAL A 62 -11.61 12.82 -21.71
C VAL A 62 -12.04 11.35 -21.78
N SER A 63 -12.41 10.86 -22.96
CA SER A 63 -12.93 9.49 -23.08
C SER A 63 -12.48 8.71 -24.30
N GLY A 64 -12.18 7.43 -24.11
CA GLY A 64 -11.82 6.50 -25.18
C GLY A 64 -10.58 6.96 -25.95
N LEU A 65 -9.52 7.39 -25.29
CA LEU A 65 -8.33 7.93 -25.94
C LEU A 65 -7.06 7.31 -25.37
N ARG A 66 -6.06 7.19 -26.25
CA ARG A 66 -4.68 6.93 -25.84
C ARG A 66 -3.87 8.22 -25.91
N ILE A 67 -3.34 8.65 -24.77
CA ILE A 67 -2.57 9.89 -24.62
C ILE A 67 -1.09 9.52 -24.44
N GLU A 68 -0.23 10.04 -25.31
CA GLU A 68 1.21 9.72 -25.28
C GLU A 68 2.06 10.98 -25.15
N VAL A 69 2.75 11.06 -24.01
CA VAL A 69 3.89 11.97 -23.78
C VAL A 69 5.13 11.14 -23.40
N GLU A 70 6.27 11.79 -23.20
CA GLU A 70 7.42 11.09 -22.59
C GLU A 70 7.07 10.61 -21.16
N PRO A 71 7.56 9.44 -20.70
CA PRO A 71 7.16 8.87 -19.40
C PRO A 71 7.33 9.80 -18.18
N GLY A 72 8.32 10.70 -18.21
CA GLY A 72 8.56 11.71 -17.17
C GLY A 72 7.67 12.95 -17.24
N ARG A 73 6.71 13.01 -18.19
CA ARG A 73 5.78 14.13 -18.39
C ARG A 73 4.38 13.79 -17.92
N ARG A 74 3.54 14.81 -17.79
CA ARG A 74 2.13 14.65 -17.41
C ARG A 74 1.29 14.45 -18.66
N ALA A 75 0.75 13.25 -18.84
CA ALA A 75 -0.18 12.94 -19.92
C ALA A 75 -1.49 13.71 -19.74
N ILE A 76 -2.01 13.76 -18.50
CA ILE A 76 -3.20 14.50 -18.12
C ILE A 76 -2.94 15.20 -16.80
N HIS A 77 -3.26 16.49 -16.73
CA HIS A 77 -3.23 17.24 -15.48
C HIS A 77 -4.32 18.32 -15.44
N ASN A 78 -4.59 18.92 -14.27
CA ASN A 78 -5.52 20.04 -14.17
C ASN A 78 -4.81 21.41 -14.13
N ASP A 79 -5.59 22.44 -14.42
CA ASP A 79 -5.33 23.83 -14.12
C ASP A 79 -5.51 24.08 -12.62
N THR A 80 -4.52 24.70 -12.00
CA THR A 80 -4.51 25.07 -10.57
C THR A 80 -4.93 26.52 -10.35
N GLY A 81 -5.13 27.29 -11.42
CA GLY A 81 -5.59 28.68 -11.42
C GLY A 81 -7.11 28.85 -11.35
N VAL A 82 -7.89 27.75 -11.35
CA VAL A 82 -9.34 27.78 -11.14
C VAL A 82 -9.67 27.54 -9.67
N ASP A 83 -10.76 28.12 -9.18
CA ASP A 83 -11.15 27.96 -7.77
C ASP A 83 -11.83 26.59 -7.51
N ASP A 84 -12.43 26.04 -8.56
CA ASP A 84 -13.31 24.87 -8.52
C ASP A 84 -13.20 24.09 -9.83
N LEU A 85 -12.80 22.82 -9.73
CA LEU A 85 -12.64 21.93 -10.88
C LEU A 85 -13.99 21.47 -11.45
N GLY A 86 -15.10 21.68 -10.73
CA GLY A 86 -16.37 21.05 -11.08
C GLY A 86 -16.21 19.53 -11.07
N THR A 87 -16.65 18.85 -12.13
CA THR A 87 -16.40 17.41 -12.32
C THR A 87 -15.40 17.15 -13.45
N LEU A 88 -14.25 16.54 -13.12
CA LEU A 88 -13.29 16.04 -14.11
C LEU A 88 -13.52 14.55 -14.32
N ARG A 89 -13.81 14.15 -15.56
CA ARG A 89 -14.12 12.75 -15.90
C ARG A 89 -13.12 12.16 -16.89
N LEU A 90 -12.55 11.01 -16.53
CA LEU A 90 -11.71 10.18 -17.39
C LEU A 90 -12.39 8.82 -17.60
N ALA A 91 -12.66 8.44 -18.84
CA ALA A 91 -13.37 7.19 -19.13
C ALA A 91 -12.73 6.38 -20.27
N GLY A 92 -12.26 5.17 -20.01
CA GLY A 92 -11.60 4.33 -21.01
C GLY A 92 -10.35 4.99 -21.60
N VAL A 93 -9.48 5.54 -20.74
CA VAL A 93 -8.28 6.28 -21.14
C VAL A 93 -7.05 5.41 -20.95
N THR A 94 -6.14 5.43 -21.93
CA THR A 94 -4.79 4.86 -21.78
C THR A 94 -3.77 5.99 -21.81
N ALA A 95 -2.76 5.96 -20.95
CA ALA A 95 -1.75 7.02 -20.85
C ALA A 95 -0.32 6.45 -20.85
N VAL A 96 0.56 7.08 -21.64
CA VAL A 96 2.01 7.09 -21.42
C VAL A 96 2.36 8.46 -20.84
N GLY A 97 2.94 8.46 -19.64
CA GLY A 97 3.12 9.64 -18.80
C GLY A 97 2.16 9.65 -17.59
N GLN A 98 2.42 10.55 -16.65
CA GLN A 98 1.65 10.67 -15.41
C GLN A 98 0.24 11.23 -15.64
N VAL A 99 -0.75 10.68 -14.96
CA VAL A 99 -2.07 11.33 -14.77
C VAL A 99 -2.09 11.96 -13.37
N ARG A 100 -2.11 13.29 -13.30
CA ARG A 100 -1.97 14.04 -12.05
C ARG A 100 -3.05 15.09 -11.88
N ILE A 101 -3.97 14.85 -10.94
CA ILE A 101 -4.99 15.82 -10.53
C ILE A 101 -4.66 16.32 -9.13
N VAL A 102 -4.57 17.64 -8.96
CA VAL A 102 -4.18 18.28 -7.71
C VAL A 102 -5.09 19.44 -7.34
N ALA A 103 -5.39 19.58 -6.05
CA ALA A 103 -5.84 20.85 -5.49
C ALA A 103 -4.63 21.58 -4.91
N GLU A 104 -4.12 22.55 -5.66
CA GLU A 104 -3.07 23.46 -5.23
C GLU A 104 -3.40 24.87 -5.76
N ASP A 105 -2.64 25.88 -5.33
CA ASP A 105 -2.84 27.28 -5.69
C ASP A 105 -4.27 27.78 -5.39
N ARG A 106 -5.14 27.89 -6.40
CA ARG A 106 -6.51 28.42 -6.27
C ARG A 106 -7.58 27.33 -6.12
N VAL A 107 -7.28 26.09 -6.47
CA VAL A 107 -8.27 25.01 -6.42
C VAL A 107 -8.62 24.69 -4.98
N ARG A 108 -9.87 24.91 -4.59
CA ARG A 108 -10.38 24.57 -3.25
C ARG A 108 -11.33 23.38 -3.24
N ARG A 109 -11.94 23.06 -4.39
CA ARG A 109 -12.88 21.94 -4.49
C ARG A 109 -12.96 21.34 -5.89
N GLY A 110 -13.52 20.14 -5.95
CA GLY A 110 -13.78 19.44 -7.19
C GLY A 110 -14.23 17.99 -6.97
N HIS A 111 -14.75 17.39 -8.03
CA HIS A 111 -15.06 15.98 -8.11
C HIS A 111 -14.24 15.33 -9.24
N VAL A 112 -13.67 14.16 -8.97
CA VAL A 112 -12.90 13.39 -9.95
C VAL A 112 -13.56 12.03 -10.18
N GLU A 113 -13.98 11.78 -11.40
CA GLU A 113 -14.52 10.49 -11.83
C GLU A 113 -13.54 9.80 -12.77
N VAL A 114 -13.13 8.58 -12.43
CA VAL A 114 -12.34 7.72 -13.29
C VAL A 114 -13.08 6.41 -13.52
N ASP A 115 -13.24 6.02 -14.78
CA ASP A 115 -13.86 4.76 -15.19
C ASP A 115 -13.02 4.11 -16.29
N GLY A 116 -12.07 3.27 -15.88
CA GLY A 116 -11.11 2.61 -16.77
C GLY A 116 -9.98 3.55 -17.19
N LEU A 117 -8.94 3.62 -16.37
CA LEU A 117 -7.69 4.32 -16.67
C LEU A 117 -6.53 3.32 -16.66
N ASP A 118 -5.74 3.30 -17.73
CA ASP A 118 -4.54 2.46 -17.82
C ASP A 118 -3.30 3.31 -18.07
N VAL A 119 -2.47 3.48 -17.04
CA VAL A 119 -1.18 4.17 -17.16
C VAL A 119 -0.10 3.14 -17.48
N VAL A 120 0.21 2.96 -18.76
CA VAL A 120 1.08 1.86 -19.22
C VAL A 120 2.56 2.11 -18.92
N ALA A 121 2.97 3.38 -18.81
CA ALA A 121 4.33 3.78 -18.43
C ALA A 121 4.31 5.20 -17.85
N ALA A 122 5.04 5.42 -16.77
CA ALA A 122 5.28 6.72 -16.17
C ALA A 122 6.60 6.67 -15.38
N ASP A 123 7.28 7.79 -15.24
CA ASP A 123 8.42 7.95 -14.33
C ASP A 123 8.25 9.19 -13.46
N THR A 124 8.03 8.97 -12.17
CA THR A 124 7.73 10.04 -11.20
C THR A 124 8.87 10.25 -10.19
N ARG A 125 10.02 9.58 -10.38
CA ARG A 125 11.13 9.60 -9.40
C ARG A 125 11.73 10.99 -9.20
N ASP A 126 11.73 11.80 -10.25
CA ASP A 126 12.27 13.17 -10.24
C ASP A 126 11.30 14.20 -9.62
N ALA A 127 10.12 13.77 -9.14
CA ALA A 127 9.19 14.67 -8.48
C ALA A 127 9.77 15.22 -7.17
N ALA A 128 9.87 16.55 -7.10
CA ALA A 128 10.41 17.26 -5.94
C ALA A 128 9.45 17.23 -4.74
N ALA A 129 8.14 17.36 -4.97
CA ALA A 129 7.14 17.35 -3.92
C ALA A 129 6.78 15.91 -3.54
N ARG A 130 6.98 15.58 -2.26
CA ARG A 130 6.70 14.26 -1.67
C ARG A 130 6.00 14.47 -0.32
N PRO A 131 4.83 13.86 -0.06
CA PRO A 131 4.32 13.80 1.29
C PRO A 131 5.29 12.98 2.14
N ALA A 132 5.41 13.32 3.41
CA ALA A 132 6.32 12.65 4.32
C ALA A 132 5.66 12.36 5.66
N LEU A 133 6.02 11.23 6.24
CA LEU A 133 5.60 10.81 7.57
C LEU A 133 6.83 10.22 8.29
N LEU A 134 7.06 10.62 9.54
CA LEU A 134 8.21 10.17 10.35
C LEU A 134 9.57 10.30 9.64
N GLY A 135 9.77 11.38 8.88
CA GLY A 135 11.01 11.63 8.15
C GLY A 135 11.19 10.80 6.87
N VAL A 136 10.16 10.05 6.44
CA VAL A 136 10.18 9.24 5.23
C VAL A 136 9.23 9.85 4.19
N GLY A 137 9.75 10.19 3.01
CA GLY A 137 8.99 10.73 1.88
C GLY A 137 8.50 9.66 0.91
N VAL A 138 7.33 9.88 0.30
CA VAL A 138 6.74 8.95 -0.71
C VAL A 138 6.93 9.49 -2.12
N LEU A 139 7.41 8.66 -3.03
CA LEU A 139 7.42 8.99 -4.45
C LEU A 139 5.97 9.08 -5.00
N PRO A 140 5.61 10.10 -5.79
CA PRO A 140 4.27 10.20 -6.36
C PRO A 140 3.88 9.05 -7.29
N GLY A 141 2.59 8.88 -7.51
CA GLY A 141 2.04 7.81 -8.35
C GLY A 141 1.97 8.14 -9.83
N ALA A 142 2.01 7.10 -10.67
CA ALA A 142 1.63 7.15 -12.08
C ALA A 142 0.21 7.72 -12.27
N PHE A 143 -0.73 7.33 -11.39
CA PHE A 143 -1.95 8.08 -11.11
C PHE A 143 -1.81 8.80 -9.76
N THR A 144 -2.01 10.11 -9.75
CA THR A 144 -1.95 10.95 -8.55
C THR A 144 -3.21 11.79 -8.42
N LEU A 145 -3.93 11.64 -7.30
CA LEU A 145 -4.95 12.55 -6.82
C LEU A 145 -4.48 13.15 -5.50
N TRP A 146 -4.17 14.45 -5.47
CA TRP A 146 -3.58 15.05 -4.27
C TRP A 146 -4.19 16.41 -3.94
N ASN A 147 -4.89 16.50 -2.80
CA ASN A 147 -5.23 17.78 -2.23
C ASN A 147 -4.06 18.32 -1.42
N ARG A 148 -3.42 19.40 -1.90
CA ARG A 148 -2.24 20.03 -1.30
C ARG A 148 -2.58 21.35 -0.62
N GLN A 149 -3.86 21.65 -0.43
CA GLN A 149 -4.30 22.87 0.23
C GLN A 149 -4.01 22.81 1.73
N ASP A 150 -3.44 23.87 2.28
CA ASP A 150 -3.30 24.00 3.74
C ASP A 150 -4.66 24.28 4.42
N ASP A 151 -5.68 24.70 3.65
CA ASP A 151 -7.02 25.00 4.14
C ASP A 151 -7.83 23.71 4.41
N PRO A 152 -8.23 23.42 5.66
CA PRO A 152 -9.04 22.24 6.00
C PRO A 152 -10.46 22.26 5.42
N ALA A 153 -10.92 23.40 4.91
CA ALA A 153 -12.19 23.50 4.20
C ALA A 153 -12.07 23.07 2.72
N ALA A 154 -10.84 22.98 2.19
CA ALA A 154 -10.62 22.51 0.82
C ALA A 154 -10.91 21.01 0.72
N LEU A 155 -11.74 20.63 -0.24
CA LEU A 155 -12.26 19.28 -0.36
C LEU A 155 -12.27 18.81 -1.81
N LEU A 156 -11.54 17.73 -2.09
CA LEU A 156 -11.74 16.93 -3.29
C LEU A 156 -12.61 15.72 -2.96
N THR A 157 -13.44 15.32 -3.91
CA THR A 157 -14.23 14.09 -3.84
C THR A 157 -13.91 13.22 -5.04
N ALA A 158 -14.00 11.89 -4.92
CA ALA A 158 -13.69 11.01 -6.05
C ALA A 158 -14.44 9.67 -6.08
N GLU A 159 -14.70 9.20 -7.31
CA GLU A 159 -15.06 7.82 -7.65
C GLU A 159 -14.02 7.32 -8.66
N LEU A 160 -13.16 6.40 -8.23
CA LEU A 160 -12.00 5.96 -8.99
C LEU A 160 -12.15 4.48 -9.30
N ARG A 161 -12.52 4.12 -10.53
CA ARG A 161 -12.80 2.73 -10.91
C ARG A 161 -11.94 2.29 -12.09
N GLY A 162 -11.39 1.08 -11.97
CA GLY A 162 -10.60 0.45 -13.02
C GLY A 162 -9.28 1.16 -13.29
N VAL A 163 -8.61 1.69 -12.26
CA VAL A 163 -7.28 2.30 -12.40
C VAL A 163 -6.22 1.21 -12.46
N ARG A 164 -5.34 1.25 -13.47
CA ARG A 164 -4.24 0.31 -13.69
C ARG A 164 -2.94 1.08 -13.90
N ALA A 165 -1.82 0.48 -13.52
CA ALA A 165 -0.51 1.09 -13.71
C ALA A 165 0.56 0.03 -14.00
N GLY A 166 1.28 0.19 -15.11
CA GLY A 166 2.38 -0.69 -15.49
C GLY A 166 1.94 -2.11 -15.86
N THR A 167 2.91 -2.94 -16.22
CA THR A 167 2.71 -4.36 -16.54
C THR A 167 3.86 -5.21 -16.04
N THR A 168 3.70 -6.53 -16.02
CA THR A 168 4.79 -7.46 -15.75
C THR A 168 5.95 -7.24 -16.74
N GLY A 169 7.16 -7.02 -16.23
CA GLY A 169 8.35 -6.73 -17.05
C GLY A 169 8.48 -5.27 -17.50
N ALA A 170 7.45 -4.45 -17.31
CA ALA A 170 7.48 -3.00 -17.55
C ALA A 170 6.67 -2.25 -16.46
N PRO A 171 7.16 -2.25 -15.21
CA PRO A 171 6.52 -1.50 -14.14
C PRO A 171 6.64 0.00 -14.36
N VAL A 172 5.71 0.79 -13.80
CA VAL A 172 5.90 2.24 -13.71
C VAL A 172 7.02 2.56 -12.71
N ARG A 173 7.74 3.65 -12.93
CA ARG A 173 8.84 4.09 -12.06
C ARG A 173 8.35 5.10 -11.03
N GLY A 174 8.57 4.81 -9.74
CA GLY A 174 7.90 5.49 -8.62
C GLY A 174 6.70 4.70 -8.13
N SER A 175 5.65 5.38 -7.63
CA SER A 175 4.45 4.70 -7.13
C SER A 175 3.40 4.45 -8.23
N GLY A 176 2.43 3.59 -7.96
CA GLY A 176 1.34 3.25 -8.89
C GLY A 176 0.17 4.22 -8.77
N VAL A 177 -0.72 3.92 -7.83
CA VAL A 177 -1.93 4.69 -7.52
C VAL A 177 -1.73 5.44 -6.21
N PHE A 178 -1.89 6.75 -6.24
CA PHE A 178 -1.54 7.63 -5.14
C PHE A 178 -2.68 8.61 -4.86
N VAL A 179 -3.29 8.51 -3.66
CA VAL A 179 -4.35 9.43 -3.22
C VAL A 179 -3.95 10.04 -1.88
N PHE A 180 -3.85 11.36 -1.80
CA PHE A 180 -3.38 12.07 -0.59
C PHE A 180 -4.16 13.37 -0.32
N GLY A 181 -4.28 13.74 0.95
CA GLY A 181 -4.57 15.10 1.42
C GLY A 181 -3.30 15.87 1.76
N ALA A 182 -3.45 17.03 2.42
CA ALA A 182 -2.32 17.93 2.72
C ALA A 182 -1.73 17.72 4.12
N GLY A 183 -2.47 17.06 5.02
CA GLY A 183 -2.06 16.75 6.39
C GLY A 183 -3.28 16.51 7.28
N PRO A 184 -3.11 16.24 8.58
CA PRO A 184 -4.22 16.13 9.54
C PRO A 184 -5.13 17.37 9.58
N ASP A 185 -4.54 18.57 9.46
CA ASP A 185 -5.24 19.86 9.54
C ASP A 185 -5.40 20.55 8.18
N GLY A 186 -5.10 19.84 7.09
CA GLY A 186 -5.11 20.38 5.73
C GLY A 186 -6.31 19.93 4.90
N GLY A 187 -6.27 20.25 3.62
CA GLY A 187 -7.28 19.89 2.64
C GLY A 187 -7.46 18.37 2.55
N ARG A 188 -8.71 17.95 2.42
CA ARG A 188 -9.13 16.55 2.46
C ARG A 188 -9.47 15.97 1.09
N VAL A 189 -9.45 14.64 1.01
CA VAL A 189 -10.01 13.88 -0.12
C VAL A 189 -10.99 12.84 0.40
N GLU A 190 -12.24 12.90 -0.06
CA GLU A 190 -13.27 11.90 0.23
C GLU A 190 -13.44 10.98 -0.97
N VAL A 191 -13.18 9.69 -0.78
CA VAL A 191 -13.23 8.69 -1.85
C VAL A 191 -14.38 7.72 -1.59
N GLY A 192 -15.38 7.72 -2.47
CA GLY A 192 -16.51 6.81 -2.36
C GLY A 192 -16.16 5.37 -2.73
N ALA A 193 -15.29 5.20 -3.73
CA ALA A 193 -14.63 3.93 -4.07
C ALA A 193 -13.30 4.18 -4.82
N LEU A 194 -12.28 3.40 -4.46
CA LEU A 194 -11.02 3.25 -5.20
C LEU A 194 -10.88 1.79 -5.63
N VAL A 195 -11.14 1.50 -6.90
CA VAL A 195 -11.05 0.16 -7.49
C VAL A 195 -9.89 0.12 -8.48
N THR A 196 -8.85 -0.65 -8.17
CA THR A 196 -7.70 -0.86 -9.05
C THR A 196 -7.78 -2.19 -9.77
N GLY A 197 -7.32 -2.21 -11.03
CA GLY A 197 -6.94 -3.45 -11.70
C GLY A 197 -5.50 -3.82 -11.35
N PRO A 198 -4.74 -4.44 -12.29
CA PRO A 198 -3.33 -4.74 -12.06
C PRO A 198 -2.47 -3.48 -11.87
N VAL A 199 -1.54 -3.53 -10.91
CA VAL A 199 -0.59 -2.46 -10.61
C VAL A 199 0.80 -3.04 -10.44
N PHE A 200 1.77 -2.56 -11.22
CA PHE A 200 3.16 -3.00 -11.22
C PHE A 200 4.09 -1.79 -11.09
N THR A 201 4.89 -1.73 -10.02
CA THR A 201 5.73 -0.57 -9.71
C THR A 201 7.16 -0.95 -9.37
N ASP A 202 8.09 -0.08 -9.70
CA ASP A 202 9.48 -0.13 -9.22
C ASP A 202 9.90 1.29 -8.84
N GLY A 203 10.03 1.54 -7.54
CA GLY A 203 10.41 2.85 -7.01
C GLY A 203 11.74 3.37 -7.55
N GLY A 204 12.65 2.48 -7.97
CA GLY A 204 14.01 2.85 -8.35
C GLY A 204 14.80 3.52 -7.23
N ILE A 205 14.45 3.19 -5.98
CA ILE A 205 15.10 3.70 -4.78
C ILE A 205 16.44 2.97 -4.62
N PRO A 206 17.57 3.69 -4.49
CA PRO A 206 18.86 3.07 -4.24
C PRO A 206 18.89 2.29 -2.92
N GLU A 207 19.67 1.20 -2.88
CA GLU A 207 19.91 0.50 -1.62
C GLU A 207 20.58 1.41 -0.58
N GLY A 208 20.20 1.23 0.70
CA GLY A 208 20.69 2.05 1.80
C GLY A 208 19.97 3.39 1.98
N THR A 209 19.08 3.78 1.06
CA THR A 209 18.19 4.93 1.25
C THR A 209 17.15 4.61 2.33
N ALA A 210 17.11 5.43 3.38
CA ALA A 210 16.24 5.21 4.54
C ALA A 210 15.05 6.19 4.60
N ASP A 211 15.12 7.30 3.88
CA ASP A 211 14.17 8.43 3.95
C ASP A 211 13.17 8.45 2.78
N THR A 212 13.15 7.43 1.93
CA THR A 212 12.32 7.38 0.74
C THR A 212 11.66 6.02 0.58
N ILE A 213 10.35 6.03 0.29
CA ILE A 213 9.54 4.85 -0.05
C ILE A 213 8.76 5.08 -1.35
N SER A 214 8.30 3.99 -1.95
CA SER A 214 7.32 4.01 -3.04
C SER A 214 6.33 2.87 -2.86
N GLY A 215 5.44 2.61 -3.83
CA GLY A 215 4.49 1.52 -3.67
C GLY A 215 3.35 1.44 -4.68
N GLY A 216 2.58 0.37 -4.57
CA GLY A 216 1.51 0.03 -5.49
C GLY A 216 0.30 0.94 -5.33
N VAL A 217 -0.38 0.86 -4.19
CA VAL A 217 -1.59 1.66 -3.88
C VAL A 217 -1.43 2.35 -2.53
N PHE A 218 -1.47 3.68 -2.54
CA PHE A 218 -1.42 4.51 -1.33
C PHE A 218 -2.75 5.23 -1.07
N VAL A 219 -3.20 5.13 0.18
CA VAL A 219 -4.19 6.02 0.78
C VAL A 219 -3.49 6.84 1.86
N GLY A 220 -3.20 8.09 1.54
CA GLY A 220 -2.43 9.00 2.36
C GLY A 220 -3.21 9.66 3.50
N TYR A 221 -2.51 10.43 4.34
CA TYR A 221 -3.16 11.28 5.35
C TYR A 221 -4.14 12.27 4.71
N GLY A 222 -5.17 12.70 5.46
CA GLY A 222 -6.22 13.60 4.97
C GLY A 222 -7.15 12.96 3.92
N VAL A 223 -7.03 11.65 3.69
CA VAL A 223 -7.96 10.86 2.87
C VAL A 223 -8.87 10.06 3.76
N HIS A 224 -10.16 10.09 3.47
CA HIS A 224 -11.13 9.13 3.94
C HIS A 224 -11.69 8.36 2.74
N ALA A 225 -11.52 7.04 2.75
CA ALA A 225 -11.98 6.16 1.69
C ALA A 225 -12.99 5.15 2.23
N ARG A 226 -14.22 5.19 1.71
CA ARG A 226 -15.28 4.25 2.10
C ARG A 226 -14.98 2.83 1.61
N GLU A 227 -14.40 2.70 0.42
CA GLU A 227 -14.05 1.41 -0.16
C GLU A 227 -12.77 1.52 -0.97
N VAL A 228 -11.83 0.61 -0.70
CA VAL A 228 -10.65 0.36 -1.53
C VAL A 228 -10.68 -1.11 -1.95
N LEU A 229 -10.65 -1.35 -3.26
CA LEU A 229 -10.69 -2.68 -3.85
C LEU A 229 -9.52 -2.85 -4.82
N ALA A 230 -8.53 -3.64 -4.44
CA ALA A 230 -7.51 -4.14 -5.35
C ALA A 230 -8.04 -5.41 -6.04
N ALA A 231 -8.73 -5.23 -7.16
CA ALA A 231 -9.32 -6.33 -7.93
C ALA A 231 -8.28 -7.07 -8.81
N GLY A 232 -7.20 -6.38 -9.20
CA GLY A 232 -6.06 -6.98 -9.89
C GLY A 232 -4.83 -7.13 -8.99
N PRO A 233 -3.81 -7.90 -9.42
CA PRO A 233 -2.61 -8.12 -8.63
C PRO A 233 -1.85 -6.81 -8.43
N VAL A 234 -1.22 -6.67 -7.28
CA VAL A 234 -0.33 -5.53 -6.99
C VAL A 234 1.06 -6.08 -6.73
N THR A 235 2.03 -5.68 -7.55
CA THR A 235 3.40 -6.17 -7.49
C THR A 235 4.39 -5.02 -7.44
N THR A 236 5.29 -5.05 -6.46
CA THR A 236 6.39 -4.09 -6.33
C THR A 236 7.75 -4.75 -6.46
N TYR A 237 8.70 -4.07 -7.09
CA TYR A 237 10.02 -4.62 -7.39
C TYR A 237 11.17 -3.89 -6.68
N GLY A 238 10.98 -2.62 -6.30
CA GLY A 238 12.03 -1.75 -5.77
C GLY A 238 12.24 -1.85 -4.26
N VAL A 239 13.40 -1.38 -3.82
CA VAL A 239 13.76 -1.25 -2.40
C VAL A 239 12.78 -0.31 -1.69
N ASN A 240 12.33 -0.69 -0.49
CA ASN A 240 11.34 0.07 0.29
C ASN A 240 10.02 0.33 -0.47
N ASP A 241 9.66 -0.54 -1.42
CA ASP A 241 8.37 -0.44 -2.08
C ASP A 241 7.29 -1.17 -1.27
N MET A 242 6.26 -0.43 -0.86
CA MET A 242 5.09 -0.96 -0.18
C MET A 242 4.05 -1.39 -1.21
N VAL A 243 3.52 -2.60 -1.12
CA VAL A 243 2.50 -3.08 -2.07
C VAL A 243 1.20 -2.30 -1.86
N LEU A 244 0.70 -2.30 -0.61
CA LEU A 244 -0.42 -1.47 -0.16
C LEU A 244 0.03 -0.68 1.08
N ASP A 245 -0.31 0.61 1.15
CA ASP A 245 0.08 1.45 2.30
C ASP A 245 -1.05 2.44 2.67
N ASN A 246 -1.46 2.40 3.93
CA ASN A 246 -2.51 3.22 4.49
C ASN A 246 -2.00 4.18 5.57
N TRP A 247 -2.10 5.47 5.32
CA TRP A 247 -1.85 6.56 6.26
C TRP A 247 -3.13 7.37 6.58
N GLY A 248 -4.23 7.08 5.87
CA GLY A 248 -5.51 7.76 6.01
C GLY A 248 -6.54 6.94 6.80
N GLU A 249 -7.81 7.18 6.51
CA GLU A 249 -8.94 6.47 7.11
C GLU A 249 -9.65 5.63 6.05
N VAL A 250 -9.76 4.32 6.28
CA VAL A 250 -10.39 3.39 5.33
C VAL A 250 -11.46 2.55 6.01
N ASP A 251 -12.70 2.62 5.54
CA ASP A 251 -13.77 1.79 6.09
C ASP A 251 -13.55 0.32 5.69
N ARG A 252 -13.34 0.06 4.39
CA ARG A 252 -13.16 -1.29 3.87
C ARG A 252 -12.04 -1.33 2.83
N TRP A 253 -11.06 -2.17 3.07
CA TRP A 253 -10.03 -2.48 2.09
C TRP A 253 -10.07 -3.97 1.75
N THR A 254 -10.36 -4.29 0.50
CA THR A 254 -10.33 -5.66 -0.03
C THR A 254 -9.26 -5.81 -1.10
N ALA A 255 -8.49 -6.89 -1.06
CA ALA A 255 -7.66 -7.33 -2.18
C ALA A 255 -8.09 -8.73 -2.60
N GLU A 256 -8.52 -8.87 -3.85
CA GLU A 256 -9.02 -10.14 -4.40
C GLU A 256 -7.90 -10.94 -5.06
N ALA A 257 -6.89 -10.26 -5.59
CA ALA A 257 -5.76 -10.85 -6.31
C ALA A 257 -4.46 -10.81 -5.46
N PRO A 258 -3.42 -11.58 -5.86
CA PRO A 258 -2.18 -11.67 -5.10
C PRO A 258 -1.46 -10.34 -4.90
N LEU A 259 -0.81 -10.23 -3.74
CA LEU A 259 0.07 -9.11 -3.38
C LEU A 259 1.51 -9.62 -3.33
N THR A 260 2.41 -9.00 -4.09
CA THR A 260 3.79 -9.48 -4.18
C THR A 260 4.81 -8.36 -4.08
N SER A 261 5.82 -8.52 -3.24
CA SER A 261 6.96 -7.59 -3.16
C SER A 261 8.28 -8.33 -3.31
N TYR A 262 9.16 -7.84 -4.19
CA TYR A 262 10.48 -8.44 -4.42
C TYR A 262 11.65 -7.67 -3.82
N GLY A 263 11.45 -6.40 -3.49
CA GLY A 263 12.52 -5.52 -3.04
C GLY A 263 12.85 -5.67 -1.56
N ARG A 264 14.10 -5.34 -1.21
CA ARG A 264 14.55 -5.25 0.20
C ARG A 264 13.63 -4.32 0.99
N SER A 265 13.29 -4.72 2.21
CA SER A 265 12.35 -4.02 3.10
C SER A 265 10.96 -3.80 2.49
N GLY A 266 10.59 -4.53 1.43
CA GLY A 266 9.27 -4.46 0.83
C GLY A 266 8.19 -5.04 1.74
N VAL A 267 6.99 -4.46 1.72
CA VAL A 267 5.90 -4.85 2.61
C VAL A 267 4.60 -5.09 1.83
N GLY A 268 3.89 -6.17 2.12
CA GLY A 268 2.62 -6.51 1.48
C GLY A 268 1.48 -5.54 1.82
N MET A 269 1.33 -5.23 3.12
CA MET A 269 0.38 -4.22 3.59
C MET A 269 0.94 -3.47 4.80
N VAL A 270 0.99 -2.15 4.70
CA VAL A 270 1.38 -1.25 5.78
C VAL A 270 0.18 -0.46 6.27
N ASN A 271 0.09 -0.30 7.59
CA ASN A 271 -0.89 0.59 8.20
C ASN A 271 -0.25 1.52 9.24
N PHE A 272 -0.35 2.81 8.96
CA PHE A 272 -0.18 3.93 9.89
C PHE A 272 -1.51 4.60 10.25
N GLY A 273 -2.51 4.47 9.37
CA GLY A 273 -3.86 5.05 9.49
C GLY A 273 -4.86 4.15 10.22
N SER A 274 -6.16 4.33 9.95
CA SER A 274 -7.24 3.47 10.46
C SER A 274 -7.81 2.59 9.35
N ILE A 275 -8.14 1.36 9.69
CA ILE A 275 -8.91 0.46 8.81
C ILE A 275 -9.99 -0.22 9.63
N THR A 276 -11.26 -0.01 9.30
CA THR A 276 -12.35 -0.71 10.00
C THR A 276 -12.33 -2.20 9.65
N ALA A 277 -12.28 -2.56 8.36
CA ALA A 277 -12.18 -3.94 7.90
C ALA A 277 -11.19 -4.11 6.72
N LEU A 278 -10.19 -4.96 6.92
CA LEU A 278 -9.20 -5.38 5.91
C LEU A 278 -9.45 -6.84 5.52
N ARG A 279 -9.57 -7.13 4.22
CA ARG A 279 -9.75 -8.49 3.69
C ARG A 279 -8.81 -8.74 2.51
N ILE A 280 -7.81 -9.58 2.71
CA ILE A 280 -6.87 -10.00 1.67
C ILE A 280 -7.17 -11.45 1.32
N GLN A 281 -7.89 -11.66 0.23
CA GLN A 281 -8.48 -12.95 -0.15
C GLN A 281 -7.53 -13.85 -0.95
N SER A 282 -6.40 -13.31 -1.39
CA SER A 282 -5.33 -14.01 -2.08
C SER A 282 -4.02 -13.97 -1.29
N PRO A 283 -3.02 -14.80 -1.64
CA PRO A 283 -1.75 -14.82 -0.93
C PRO A 283 -1.01 -13.48 -0.96
N ILE A 284 -0.37 -13.17 0.17
CA ILE A 284 0.70 -12.17 0.26
C ILE A 284 2.04 -12.90 0.19
N GLU A 285 2.90 -12.49 -0.74
CA GLU A 285 4.27 -13.00 -0.86
C GLU A 285 5.27 -11.84 -0.84
N THR A 286 6.17 -11.81 0.13
CA THR A 286 7.23 -10.80 0.16
C THR A 286 8.62 -11.41 0.25
N HIS A 287 9.55 -10.83 -0.49
CA HIS A 287 10.91 -11.30 -0.64
C HIS A 287 11.91 -10.20 -0.28
N GLY A 288 13.09 -10.61 0.13
CA GLY A 288 14.20 -9.72 0.42
C GLY A 288 14.40 -9.53 1.92
N VAL A 289 15.58 -9.05 2.28
CA VAL A 289 15.94 -8.81 3.69
C VAL A 289 15.01 -7.74 4.28
N GLY A 290 14.47 -7.99 5.46
CA GLY A 290 13.55 -7.09 6.17
C GLY A 290 12.13 -7.04 5.58
N ALA A 291 11.79 -7.93 4.64
CA ALA A 291 10.48 -7.95 4.01
C ALA A 291 9.35 -8.32 4.99
N ARG A 292 8.15 -7.79 4.78
CA ARG A 292 7.01 -8.05 5.70
C ARG A 292 5.73 -8.37 4.97
N GLY A 293 4.90 -9.24 5.52
CA GLY A 293 3.58 -9.53 4.95
C GLY A 293 2.58 -8.41 5.30
N PHE A 294 2.36 -8.21 6.59
CA PHE A 294 1.49 -7.17 7.12
C PHE A 294 2.13 -6.49 8.33
N ASN A 295 2.05 -5.16 8.38
CA ASN A 295 2.73 -4.37 9.39
C ASN A 295 1.87 -3.21 9.88
N VAL A 296 1.60 -3.18 11.19
CA VAL A 296 0.90 -2.08 11.87
C VAL A 296 1.93 -1.31 12.70
N TYR A 297 2.32 -0.12 12.25
CA TYR A 297 3.40 0.62 12.87
C TYR A 297 2.97 1.35 14.13
N ARG A 298 3.86 1.34 15.13
CA ARG A 298 3.74 2.18 16.32
C ARG A 298 4.02 3.64 16.01
N LEU A 299 3.00 4.48 16.19
CA LEU A 299 3.12 5.94 16.30
C LEU A 299 3.26 6.31 17.79
N ASP A 300 4.41 6.83 18.18
CA ASP A 300 4.68 7.20 19.58
C ASP A 300 3.85 8.42 20.00
N GLY A 301 3.32 8.38 21.23
CA GLY A 301 2.46 9.46 21.76
C GLY A 301 1.02 9.47 21.22
N PHE A 302 0.65 8.49 20.38
CA PHE A 302 -0.67 8.41 19.75
C PHE A 302 -1.38 7.12 20.15
N THR A 303 -2.56 7.25 20.77
CA THR A 303 -3.49 6.14 21.02
C THR A 303 -4.68 6.27 20.06
N GLY A 304 -4.80 5.30 19.16
CA GLY A 304 -5.48 5.45 17.86
C GLY A 304 -4.41 5.57 16.78
N PRO A 305 -4.65 5.30 15.49
CA PRO A 305 -5.74 4.58 14.86
C PRO A 305 -5.45 3.06 14.89
N THR A 306 -6.39 2.23 14.43
CA THR A 306 -6.34 0.79 14.63
C THR A 306 -6.83 0.06 13.40
N VAL A 307 -6.47 -1.22 13.29
CA VAL A 307 -7.18 -2.15 12.42
C VAL A 307 -8.26 -2.84 13.25
N GLY A 308 -9.53 -2.65 12.88
CA GLY A 308 -10.66 -3.30 13.55
C GLY A 308 -10.62 -4.80 13.33
N GLU A 309 -10.81 -5.21 12.08
CA GLU A 309 -10.71 -6.60 11.64
C GLU A 309 -9.73 -6.74 10.47
N ALA A 310 -8.87 -7.74 10.52
CA ALA A 310 -7.98 -8.13 9.43
C ALA A 310 -8.16 -9.60 9.11
N GLU A 311 -8.47 -9.91 7.85
CA GLU A 311 -8.66 -11.26 7.34
C GLU A 311 -7.69 -11.52 6.19
N PHE A 312 -6.96 -12.62 6.24
CA PHE A 312 -5.96 -13.00 5.25
C PHE A 312 -6.18 -14.43 4.79
N ASP A 313 -5.95 -14.70 3.51
CA ASP A 313 -5.80 -16.06 3.00
C ASP A 313 -4.53 -16.71 3.57
N ARG A 314 -3.36 -16.35 3.03
CA ARG A 314 -2.04 -16.85 3.43
C ARG A 314 -1.01 -15.74 3.34
N ILE A 315 0.00 -15.79 4.21
CA ILE A 315 1.17 -14.91 4.13
C ILE A 315 2.44 -15.76 4.05
N THR A 316 3.29 -15.47 3.08
CA THR A 316 4.61 -16.07 2.96
C THR A 316 5.68 -15.00 2.84
N THR A 317 6.72 -15.07 3.67
CA THR A 317 7.82 -14.10 3.66
C THR A 317 9.18 -14.80 3.57
N TYR A 318 10.07 -14.23 2.76
CA TYR A 318 11.40 -14.77 2.47
C TYR A 318 12.49 -13.74 2.68
N GLY A 319 13.55 -14.11 3.40
CA GLY A 319 14.73 -13.30 3.66
C GLY A 319 15.02 -13.13 5.15
N ASP A 320 16.26 -12.81 5.47
CA ASP A 320 16.64 -12.47 6.83
C ASP A 320 15.87 -11.25 7.33
N ALA A 321 15.54 -11.20 8.62
CA ALA A 321 14.65 -10.21 9.22
C ALA A 321 13.24 -10.14 8.61
N ALA A 322 12.83 -11.12 7.79
CA ALA A 322 11.50 -11.11 7.20
C ALA A 322 10.42 -11.49 8.23
N ILE A 323 9.29 -10.79 8.23
CA ILE A 323 8.23 -11.00 9.23
C ILE A 323 6.87 -11.16 8.56
N GLY A 324 6.17 -12.26 8.83
CA GLY A 324 4.82 -12.49 8.32
C GLY A 324 3.84 -11.38 8.74
N ILE A 325 3.61 -11.26 10.04
CA ILE A 325 2.82 -10.17 10.63
C ILE A 325 3.62 -9.49 11.75
N GLN A 326 3.74 -8.15 11.72
CA GLN A 326 4.25 -7.36 12.83
C GLN A 326 3.22 -6.35 13.35
N ILE A 327 2.95 -6.39 14.65
CA ILE A 327 1.96 -5.52 15.31
C ILE A 327 2.62 -4.62 16.35
N GLY A 328 2.59 -3.31 16.11
CA GLY A 328 3.08 -2.27 17.04
C GLY A 328 1.99 -1.41 17.68
N GLN A 329 0.73 -1.53 17.24
CA GLN A 329 -0.44 -0.81 17.78
C GLN A 329 -1.63 -1.76 17.98
N PRO A 330 -2.72 -1.32 18.64
CA PRO A 330 -3.90 -2.14 18.84
C PRO A 330 -4.56 -2.61 17.53
N VAL A 331 -4.91 -3.89 17.48
CA VAL A 331 -5.71 -4.54 16.44
C VAL A 331 -6.82 -5.35 17.12
N GLY A 332 -8.05 -5.25 16.61
CA GLY A 332 -9.19 -5.97 17.18
C GLY A 332 -9.09 -7.48 16.97
N ARG A 333 -9.23 -7.92 15.72
CA ARG A 333 -9.20 -9.34 15.34
C ARG A 333 -8.35 -9.57 14.10
N ILE A 334 -7.55 -10.64 14.13
CA ILE A 334 -6.82 -11.15 12.98
C ILE A 334 -7.28 -12.58 12.68
N THR A 335 -7.70 -12.84 11.44
CA THR A 335 -8.04 -14.17 10.94
C THR A 335 -7.10 -14.52 9.79
N ILE A 336 -6.46 -15.69 9.83
CA ILE A 336 -5.63 -16.20 8.73
C ILE A 336 -6.09 -17.61 8.36
N HIS A 337 -6.56 -17.81 7.13
CA HIS A 337 -7.15 -19.09 6.72
C HIS A 337 -6.11 -20.20 6.54
N ASN A 338 -5.06 -19.90 5.80
CA ASN A 338 -4.10 -20.87 5.25
C ASN A 338 -2.68 -20.73 5.83
N GLY A 339 -2.57 -20.06 6.97
CA GLY A 339 -1.35 -19.97 7.79
C GLY A 339 -0.35 -18.88 7.35
N ILE A 340 0.75 -18.82 8.08
CA ILE A 340 1.87 -17.92 7.84
C ILE A 340 3.16 -18.72 7.81
N LYS A 341 3.96 -18.53 6.77
CA LYS A 341 5.29 -19.15 6.63
C LYS A 341 6.35 -18.09 6.45
N THR A 342 7.42 -18.20 7.24
CA THR A 342 8.55 -17.28 7.17
C THR A 342 9.86 -18.04 7.07
N ALA A 343 10.66 -17.72 6.06
CA ALA A 343 11.99 -18.32 5.85
C ALA A 343 13.07 -17.23 5.90
N GLY A 344 14.01 -17.37 6.84
CA GLY A 344 15.10 -16.42 7.05
C GLY A 344 15.55 -16.39 8.51
N GLY A 345 16.74 -15.84 8.75
CA GLY A 345 17.34 -15.65 10.07
C GLY A 345 17.24 -14.20 10.55
N ALA A 346 18.22 -13.77 11.34
CA ALA A 346 18.38 -12.37 11.71
C ALA A 346 18.99 -11.57 10.56
N GLY A 347 18.50 -10.35 10.34
CA GLY A 347 18.82 -9.47 9.22
C GLY A 347 18.77 -8.00 9.60
N ASP A 348 19.25 -7.14 8.70
CA ASP A 348 19.09 -5.68 8.83
C ASP A 348 17.82 -5.24 8.10
N SER A 349 16.95 -4.49 8.76
CA SER A 349 15.66 -4.04 8.22
C SER A 349 15.52 -2.54 8.37
N LEU A 350 14.88 -1.87 7.40
CA LEU A 350 14.44 -0.49 7.58
C LEU A 350 13.19 -0.45 8.47
N VAL A 351 13.23 0.33 9.54
CA VAL A 351 12.09 0.59 10.44
C VAL A 351 12.05 2.08 10.73
N ARG A 352 11.00 2.78 10.25
CA ARG A 352 10.77 4.21 10.51
C ARG A 352 12.00 5.08 10.21
N GLY A 353 12.63 4.88 9.04
CA GLY A 353 13.78 5.67 8.63
C GLY A 353 15.13 5.27 9.25
N ALA A 354 15.19 4.18 10.03
CA ALA A 354 16.43 3.67 10.63
C ALA A 354 16.68 2.20 10.27
N ILE A 355 17.94 1.83 10.02
CA ILE A 355 18.34 0.43 9.85
C ILE A 355 18.52 -0.20 11.22
N VAL A 356 17.78 -1.28 11.48
CA VAL A 356 17.79 -2.03 12.74
C VAL A 356 17.96 -3.52 12.47
N ARG A 357 18.65 -4.22 13.38
CA ARG A 357 18.78 -5.67 13.33
C ARG A 357 17.51 -6.31 13.87
N LEU A 358 16.84 -7.16 13.09
CA LEU A 358 15.63 -7.89 13.50
C LEU A 358 15.78 -9.38 13.19
N SER A 359 15.08 -10.20 13.96
CA SER A 359 14.89 -11.61 13.64
C SER A 359 13.67 -11.78 12.73
N ALA A 360 13.74 -12.80 11.88
CA ALA A 360 12.57 -13.22 11.13
C ALA A 360 11.52 -13.85 12.07
N HIS A 361 10.23 -13.72 11.77
CA HIS A 361 9.13 -14.29 12.58
C HIS A 361 7.88 -14.53 11.73
N ALA A 362 7.06 -15.54 12.05
CA ALA A 362 5.74 -15.65 11.43
C ALA A 362 4.78 -14.59 11.99
N LEU A 363 4.77 -14.43 13.32
CA LEU A 363 4.00 -13.41 14.02
C LEU A 363 4.87 -12.74 15.08
N SER A 364 4.95 -11.41 15.06
CA SER A 364 5.62 -10.61 16.09
C SER A 364 4.71 -9.51 16.63
N VAL A 365 4.51 -9.49 17.94
CA VAL A 365 3.74 -8.45 18.65
C VAL A 365 4.70 -7.64 19.50
N GLN A 366 4.99 -6.43 19.06
CA GLN A 366 5.98 -5.53 19.65
C GLN A 366 5.46 -4.87 20.94
N PRO A 367 6.33 -4.26 21.77
CA PRO A 367 5.89 -3.48 22.92
C PRO A 367 4.88 -2.39 22.51
N GLY A 368 3.74 -2.33 23.20
CA GLY A 368 2.62 -1.43 22.89
C GLY A 368 1.62 -2.00 21.86
N GLY A 369 1.98 -3.04 21.13
CA GLY A 369 1.06 -3.82 20.31
C GLY A 369 0.07 -4.58 21.19
N ARG A 370 -1.20 -4.60 20.76
CA ARG A 370 -2.28 -5.33 21.42
C ARG A 370 -3.15 -6.00 20.38
N VAL A 371 -3.43 -7.29 20.56
CA VAL A 371 -4.34 -8.02 19.66
C VAL A 371 -5.45 -8.66 20.47
N GLY A 372 -6.69 -8.31 20.16
CA GLY A 372 -7.86 -8.86 20.85
C GLY A 372 -8.08 -10.34 20.58
N ALA A 373 -7.99 -10.76 19.32
CA ALA A 373 -8.11 -12.16 18.93
C ALA A 373 -7.28 -12.50 17.69
N VAL A 374 -6.63 -13.67 17.70
CA VAL A 374 -5.93 -14.26 16.55
C VAL A 374 -6.49 -15.66 16.29
N GLU A 375 -7.04 -15.87 15.10
CA GLU A 375 -7.56 -17.16 14.65
C GLU A 375 -6.84 -17.59 13.38
N VAL A 376 -6.15 -18.73 13.43
CA VAL A 376 -5.40 -19.26 12.29
C VAL A 376 -5.91 -20.66 11.94
N GLY A 377 -6.34 -20.87 10.71
CA GLY A 377 -6.74 -22.18 10.19
C GLY A 377 -5.55 -23.06 9.82
N GLY A 378 -4.53 -22.46 9.21
CA GLY A 378 -3.26 -23.11 8.89
C GLY A 378 -2.25 -23.11 10.04
N GLU A 379 -0.98 -23.33 9.71
CA GLU A 379 0.14 -23.28 10.65
C GLU A 379 0.75 -21.88 10.75
N LEU A 380 1.41 -21.59 11.87
CA LEU A 380 2.40 -20.52 11.97
C LEU A 380 3.78 -21.16 12.00
N ALA A 381 4.60 -20.94 10.97
CA ALA A 381 5.85 -21.67 10.81
C ALA A 381 7.06 -20.79 10.46
N THR A 382 8.19 -21.09 11.10
CA THR A 382 9.52 -20.54 10.77
C THR A 382 10.55 -21.63 10.53
N SER A 383 11.60 -21.30 9.78
CA SER A 383 12.71 -22.21 9.44
C SER A 383 14.11 -21.71 9.78
N GLY A 384 14.28 -20.45 10.20
CA GLY A 384 15.58 -19.90 10.58
C GLY A 384 16.08 -20.41 11.93
N ASP A 385 17.41 -20.51 12.08
CA ASP A 385 18.06 -20.78 13.36
C ASP A 385 17.83 -19.62 14.34
N GLU A 386 17.65 -19.95 15.62
CA GLU A 386 17.42 -19.00 16.71
C GLU A 386 16.20 -18.07 16.50
N VAL A 387 15.30 -18.44 15.57
CA VAL A 387 14.15 -17.64 15.16
C VAL A 387 12.84 -18.23 15.69
N ALA A 388 12.19 -17.49 16.59
CA ALA A 388 10.88 -17.88 17.09
C ALA A 388 9.79 -17.79 16.01
N ALA A 389 8.86 -18.76 15.97
CA ALA A 389 7.71 -18.66 15.06
C ALA A 389 6.74 -17.56 15.51
N VAL A 390 6.46 -17.50 16.81
CA VAL A 390 5.66 -16.45 17.44
C VAL A 390 6.49 -15.74 18.50
N ASP A 391 6.58 -14.42 18.39
CA ASP A 391 7.35 -13.53 19.26
C ASP A 391 6.43 -12.47 19.89
N VAL A 392 6.27 -12.49 21.22
CA VAL A 392 5.32 -11.63 21.94
C VAL A 392 6.01 -10.80 23.02
N HIS A 393 6.08 -9.50 22.77
CA HIS A 393 6.48 -8.46 23.71
C HIS A 393 5.34 -7.51 24.09
N GLY A 394 4.22 -7.55 23.36
CA GLY A 394 2.98 -6.84 23.66
C GLY A 394 1.92 -7.75 24.31
N GLU A 395 0.65 -7.54 23.96
CA GLU A 395 -0.48 -8.30 24.49
C GLU A 395 -1.23 -9.04 23.38
N VAL A 396 -1.51 -10.31 23.61
CA VAL A 396 -2.41 -11.13 22.79
C VAL A 396 -3.46 -11.76 23.70
N ALA A 397 -4.67 -11.20 23.69
CA ALA A 397 -5.74 -11.56 24.61
C ALA A 397 -6.38 -12.92 24.31
N GLY A 398 -6.23 -13.43 23.09
CA GLY A 398 -6.66 -14.77 22.72
C GLY A 398 -6.11 -15.21 21.36
N MET A 399 -5.50 -16.38 21.32
CA MET A 399 -4.96 -16.97 20.09
C MET A 399 -5.31 -18.45 19.98
N ARG A 400 -5.74 -18.86 18.78
CA ARG A 400 -5.89 -20.26 18.39
C ARG A 400 -5.27 -20.48 17.01
N VAL A 401 -4.43 -21.51 16.89
CA VAL A 401 -3.77 -21.90 15.63
C VAL A 401 -4.07 -23.37 15.35
N ALA A 402 -5.02 -23.61 14.46
CA ALA A 402 -5.54 -24.96 14.20
C ALA A 402 -4.49 -25.87 13.54
N GLY A 403 -3.65 -25.34 12.65
CA GLY A 403 -2.52 -26.09 12.06
C GLY A 403 -1.29 -26.21 12.97
N GLY A 404 -1.33 -25.59 14.15
CA GLY A 404 -0.25 -25.54 15.12
C GLY A 404 0.83 -24.49 14.83
N ILE A 405 1.72 -24.32 15.80
CA ILE A 405 2.87 -23.40 15.75
C ILE A 405 4.15 -24.24 15.67
N ARG A 406 5.01 -23.96 14.69
CA ARG A 406 6.20 -24.77 14.39
C ARG A 406 7.44 -23.93 14.16
N SER A 407 8.53 -24.27 14.84
CA SER A 407 9.88 -23.79 14.51
C SER A 407 10.77 -24.98 14.12
N ALA A 408 11.47 -24.84 12.99
CA ALA A 408 12.34 -25.91 12.45
C ALA A 408 13.84 -25.64 12.63
N GLY A 409 14.25 -24.40 12.92
CA GLY A 409 15.66 -24.04 13.05
C GLY A 409 16.33 -24.54 14.33
N VAL A 410 17.66 -24.56 14.32
CA VAL A 410 18.48 -24.90 15.49
C VAL A 410 18.27 -23.84 16.57
N ALA A 411 18.14 -24.27 17.82
CA ALA A 411 17.87 -23.40 18.98
C ALA A 411 16.64 -22.47 18.82
N ALA A 412 15.76 -22.74 17.85
CA ALA A 412 14.59 -21.92 17.57
C ALA A 412 13.41 -22.32 18.46
N ASP A 413 12.96 -21.42 19.32
CA ASP A 413 11.73 -21.64 20.09
C ASP A 413 10.49 -21.56 19.18
N ALA A 414 9.39 -22.23 19.52
CA ALA A 414 8.17 -22.10 18.72
C ALA A 414 7.38 -20.85 19.14
N VAL A 415 7.25 -20.62 20.45
CA VAL A 415 6.63 -19.44 21.03
C VAL A 415 7.58 -18.81 22.05
N PHE A 416 7.84 -17.52 21.89
CA PHE A 416 8.59 -16.70 22.83
C PHE A 416 7.71 -15.57 23.38
N VAL A 417 7.67 -15.42 24.71
CA VAL A 417 6.98 -14.32 25.40
C VAL A 417 7.99 -13.57 26.27
N GLY A 418 8.31 -12.32 25.89
CA GLY A 418 9.30 -11.48 26.55
C GLY A 418 8.70 -10.20 27.10
N GLY A 419 8.29 -10.20 28.38
CA GLY A 419 7.69 -9.01 29.03
C GLY A 419 6.27 -8.66 28.57
N GLY A 420 5.66 -9.47 27.71
CA GLY A 420 4.27 -9.35 27.24
C GLY A 420 3.32 -10.40 27.85
N THR A 421 2.10 -10.47 27.33
CA THR A 421 1.09 -11.46 27.73
C THR A 421 0.50 -12.19 26.53
N LEU A 422 0.29 -13.51 26.69
CA LEU A 422 -0.28 -14.37 25.67
C LEU A 422 -1.32 -15.31 26.27
N VAL A 423 -2.53 -15.34 25.70
CA VAL A 423 -3.51 -16.41 25.95
C VAL A 423 -3.56 -17.31 24.71
N LEU A 424 -3.10 -18.55 24.85
CA LEU A 424 -3.08 -19.55 23.77
C LEU A 424 -4.01 -20.71 24.11
N ARG A 425 -4.85 -21.10 23.15
CA ARG A 425 -5.80 -22.20 23.33
C ARG A 425 -5.86 -23.14 22.14
N ASP A 426 -6.24 -24.39 22.40
CA ASP A 426 -6.60 -25.39 21.38
C ASP A 426 -5.56 -25.49 20.25
N THR A 427 -4.29 -25.50 20.62
CA THR A 427 -3.15 -25.33 19.69
C THR A 427 -2.06 -26.35 20.01
N GLU A 428 -1.53 -26.99 18.96
CA GLU A 428 -0.29 -27.74 19.04
C GLU A 428 0.91 -26.81 18.85
N VAL A 429 1.94 -26.96 19.68
CA VAL A 429 3.17 -26.16 19.62
C VAL A 429 4.37 -27.09 19.56
N ARG A 430 5.17 -27.00 18.49
CA ARG A 430 6.37 -27.84 18.31
C ARG A 430 7.61 -27.02 17.97
N ALA A 431 8.67 -27.23 18.74
CA ALA A 431 10.01 -26.75 18.42
C ALA A 431 10.93 -27.94 18.16
N ALA A 432 11.54 -28.01 16.97
CA ALA A 432 12.38 -29.15 16.59
C ALA A 432 13.60 -29.31 17.51
N ASP A 433 14.29 -28.21 17.80
CA ASP A 433 15.47 -28.18 18.69
C ASP A 433 15.27 -27.25 19.91
N GLY A 434 14.55 -26.14 19.76
CA GLY A 434 14.32 -25.16 20.83
C GLY A 434 13.29 -25.59 21.88
N THR A 435 12.79 -24.60 22.63
CA THR A 435 11.69 -24.77 23.57
C THR A 435 10.35 -24.54 22.86
N ALA A 436 9.31 -25.35 23.15
CA ALA A 436 8.01 -25.10 22.54
C ALA A 436 7.39 -23.78 23.02
N VAL A 437 7.39 -23.50 24.33
CA VAL A 437 6.98 -22.20 24.88
C VAL A 437 8.02 -21.67 25.87
N ARG A 438 8.64 -20.52 25.58
CA ARG A 438 9.55 -19.83 26.50
C ARG A 438 8.93 -18.52 26.99
N VAL A 439 8.94 -18.31 28.31
CA VAL A 439 8.46 -17.08 28.96
C VAL A 439 9.58 -16.44 29.77
N THR A 440 9.81 -15.14 29.56
CA THR A 440 10.88 -14.37 30.22
C THR A 440 10.46 -12.94 30.56
N GLY A 441 11.28 -12.23 31.34
CA GLY A 441 11.16 -10.77 31.51
C GLY A 441 9.90 -10.29 32.23
N GLY A 442 9.29 -11.12 33.09
CA GLY A 442 8.03 -10.79 33.76
C GLY A 442 6.79 -10.95 32.86
N GLY A 443 6.94 -11.53 31.67
CA GLY A 443 5.81 -11.88 30.81
C GLY A 443 4.97 -13.04 31.34
N GLY A 444 3.79 -13.23 30.76
CA GLY A 444 2.84 -14.27 31.16
C GLY A 444 2.26 -15.02 29.96
N ALA A 445 2.13 -16.34 30.08
CA ALA A 445 1.43 -17.17 29.10
C ALA A 445 0.34 -17.99 29.80
N GLU A 446 -0.90 -17.85 29.35
CA GLU A 446 -2.01 -18.71 29.73
C GLU A 446 -2.23 -19.75 28.64
N LEU A 447 -2.10 -21.03 28.99
CA LEU A 447 -2.21 -22.15 28.04
C LEU A 447 -3.45 -22.99 28.37
N ARG A 448 -4.39 -23.09 27.44
CA ARG A 448 -5.65 -23.85 27.60
C ARG A 448 -5.76 -24.91 26.52
N ASN A 449 -5.73 -26.20 26.87
CA ASN A 449 -5.76 -27.29 25.88
C ASN A 449 -4.64 -27.14 24.81
N VAL A 450 -3.41 -26.90 25.28
CA VAL A 450 -2.22 -26.74 24.45
C VAL A 450 -1.35 -27.98 24.59
N HIS A 451 -0.95 -28.57 23.46
CA HIS A 451 0.00 -29.68 23.43
C HIS A 451 1.37 -29.15 22.95
N ALA A 452 2.32 -29.05 23.87
CA ALA A 452 3.65 -28.51 23.64
C ALA A 452 4.69 -29.62 23.58
N SER A 453 5.60 -29.57 22.60
CA SER A 453 6.73 -30.50 22.44
C SER A 453 7.96 -29.75 21.96
N GLY A 454 9.00 -29.62 22.80
CA GLY A 454 10.24 -28.93 22.44
C GLY A 454 11.50 -29.75 22.72
N GLY A 455 12.48 -29.71 21.82
CA GLY A 455 13.77 -30.39 21.99
C GLY A 455 14.56 -29.97 23.25
N ARG A 456 14.40 -28.72 23.69
CA ARG A 456 14.97 -28.18 24.94
C ARG A 456 13.94 -27.97 26.04
N GLY A 457 12.77 -28.60 25.93
CA GLY A 457 11.67 -28.55 26.89
C GLY A 457 10.39 -27.99 26.33
N ASP A 458 9.26 -28.37 26.93
CA ASP A 458 7.94 -28.04 26.43
C ASP A 458 7.52 -26.63 26.86
N VAL A 459 7.68 -26.32 28.15
CA VAL A 459 7.39 -24.99 28.71
C VAL A 459 8.53 -24.59 29.65
N VAL A 460 9.19 -23.47 29.37
CA VAL A 460 10.30 -22.95 30.17
C VAL A 460 10.00 -21.53 30.61
N VAL A 461 10.03 -21.30 31.93
CA VAL A 461 9.90 -19.96 32.53
C VAL A 461 11.25 -19.57 33.11
N ALA A 462 11.89 -18.55 32.53
CA ALA A 462 13.17 -18.06 33.05
C ALA A 462 12.93 -17.11 34.24
N ALA A 463 13.68 -17.33 35.31
CA ALA A 463 13.62 -16.45 36.48
C ALA A 463 14.06 -15.02 36.12
N VAL A 464 13.28 -14.02 36.55
CA VAL A 464 13.69 -12.62 36.51
C VAL A 464 14.86 -12.46 37.49
N ARG A 465 16.08 -12.26 36.98
CA ARG A 465 17.19 -11.81 37.85
C ARG A 465 16.79 -10.43 38.37
N ARG A 466 16.51 -10.36 39.67
CA ARG A 466 16.19 -9.12 40.40
C ARG A 466 17.40 -8.21 40.48
#